data_AF-A0A009YLQ5-F1
#
_entry.id   AF-A0A009YLQ5-F1
#
_cell.length_a   1.000
_cell.length_b   1.000
_cell.length_c   1.000
_cell.angle_alpha   90.00
_cell.angle_beta   90.00
_cell.angle_gamma   90.00
#
_symmetry.space_group_name_H-M   'P 1'
#
loop_
_entity.id
_entity.type
_entity.pdbx_description
1 polymer ?
#
loop_
_entity_poly.entity_id
_entity_poly.type
_entity_poly.pdbx_seq_one_letter_code
_entity_poly.pdbx_strand_id
1 'polypeptide(L)'
;MAYGKKITGVHQLDENTRQQVIQQIQQQPIHMDAQQNRIQLDKSLKIAPDAYAKGYIIDRALVAARQAVPALQGVMIDIGGDLRVWGQAPQKSGWKVGVQSAQAKYDNALPEQVLNLNNQAIAFSGKGYRDLAGQSHLIDPKTGLPLQHVEQCVVVGHCAADADALATALAAMPPEEGMALIESLIGYEAKMTMSNGDGYQTTGWGQMVEARPQADMLNVAVGASSSWPAGYQAILELVIPKIAVENYRIPYVSVWVTDSNKKLVKTLAVWGKDEKWINSNYVWWRRYGRQMPNLDAVAKPSRQPGQYKLAWDGKDDTGKAVAAGQYIVHVETSREHGEHSYQTFDLDVKAKTSSQNLPAQKEIGALKLNFQKVN
;
A
#
# COMPACT_ATOMS: atom_id res chain seq x y z
N MET A 1 -17.84 -6.80 29.70
CA MET A 1 -16.67 -6.19 30.34
C MET A 1 -15.56 -6.12 29.29
N ALA A 2 -15.46 -4.98 28.59
CA ALA A 2 -14.54 -4.82 27.48
C ALA A 2 -13.16 -4.39 28.00
N TYR A 3 -12.13 -5.14 27.61
CA TYR A 3 -10.74 -4.81 27.90
C TYR A 3 -10.34 -3.53 27.16
N GLY A 4 -10.33 -2.41 27.89
CA GLY A 4 -9.71 -1.18 27.45
C GLY A 4 -8.19 -1.34 27.40
N LYS A 5 -7.63 -1.55 26.20
CA LYS A 5 -6.21 -1.33 25.97
C LYS A 5 -5.94 0.16 26.21
N LYS A 6 -5.28 0.51 27.32
CA LYS A 6 -4.63 1.81 27.47
C LYS A 6 -3.55 1.90 26.39
N ILE A 7 -3.81 2.69 25.35
CA ILE A 7 -2.80 3.01 24.33
C ILE A 7 -1.87 4.03 24.98
N THR A 8 -0.75 3.55 25.54
CA THR A 8 0.29 4.39 26.14
C THR A 8 0.91 5.29 25.07
N GLY A 9 0.87 6.61 25.28
CA GLY A 9 1.59 7.60 24.46
C GLY A 9 0.74 8.46 23.51
N VAL A 10 -0.58 8.27 23.46
CA VAL A 10 -1.48 9.18 22.72
C VAL A 10 -2.15 10.12 23.71
N HIS A 11 -1.77 11.39 23.65
CA HIS A 11 -2.40 12.45 24.42
C HIS A 11 -3.47 13.13 23.56
N GLN A 12 -4.72 13.10 24.03
CA GLN A 12 -5.78 13.88 23.41
C GLN A 12 -5.51 15.36 23.71
N LEU A 13 -5.50 16.20 22.68
CA LEU A 13 -5.38 17.64 22.83
C LEU A 13 -6.63 18.15 23.57
N ASP A 14 -6.45 19.04 24.55
CA ASP A 14 -7.59 19.67 25.22
C ASP A 14 -8.35 20.58 24.24
N GLU A 15 -9.65 20.75 24.50
CA GLU A 15 -10.55 21.47 23.61
C GLU A 15 -10.10 22.92 23.37
N ASN A 16 -9.64 23.61 24.41
CA ASN A 16 -9.24 25.01 24.31
C ASN A 16 -8.02 25.17 23.42
N THR A 17 -6.99 24.34 23.62
CA THR A 17 -5.80 24.34 22.77
C THR A 17 -6.17 24.00 21.32
N ARG A 18 -7.07 23.03 21.09
CA ARG A 18 -7.53 22.68 19.74
C ARG A 18 -8.20 23.86 19.04
N GLN A 19 -9.13 24.53 19.71
CA GLN A 19 -9.84 25.69 19.15
C GLN A 19 -8.89 26.86 18.86
N GLN A 20 -7.91 27.11 19.72
CA GLN A 20 -6.89 28.15 19.49
C GLN A 20 -6.06 27.87 18.23
N VAL A 21 -5.62 26.63 18.02
CA VAL A 21 -4.86 26.25 16.81
C VAL A 21 -5.71 26.42 15.55
N ILE A 22 -6.98 25.99 15.58
CA ILE A 22 -7.90 26.15 14.45
C ILE A 22 -8.08 27.63 14.11
N GLN A 23 -8.30 28.48 15.12
CA GLN A 23 -8.47 29.92 14.92
C GLN A 23 -7.22 30.55 14.31
N GLN A 24 -6.02 30.14 14.74
CA GLN A 24 -4.76 30.61 14.15
C GLN A 24 -4.63 30.20 12.67
N ILE A 25 -4.98 28.96 12.32
CA ILE A 25 -4.93 28.50 10.92
C ILE A 25 -5.92 29.29 10.05
N GLN A 26 -7.13 29.56 10.56
CA GLN A 26 -8.17 30.30 9.83
C GLN A 26 -7.80 31.77 9.56
N GLN A 27 -6.88 32.36 10.33
CA GLN A 27 -6.40 33.72 10.14
C GLN A 27 -5.44 33.90 8.96
N GLN A 28 -5.14 32.83 8.21
CA GLN A 28 -4.18 32.84 7.09
C GLN A 28 -2.81 33.42 7.48
N PRO A 29 -2.07 32.78 8.40
CA PRO A 29 -0.84 33.30 8.99
C PRO A 29 0.39 33.27 8.05
N ILE A 30 0.17 33.18 6.74
CA ILE A 30 1.20 33.06 5.71
C ILE A 30 1.05 34.23 4.75
N HIS A 31 2.03 35.14 4.76
CA HIS A 31 2.09 36.26 3.82
C HIS A 31 3.21 36.02 2.81
N MET A 32 2.87 36.03 1.53
CA MET A 32 3.81 35.83 0.43
C MET A 32 4.04 37.14 -0.31
N ASP A 33 5.31 37.52 -0.47
CA ASP A 33 5.76 38.58 -1.37
C ASP A 33 6.51 37.94 -2.54
N ALA A 34 5.82 37.80 -3.66
CA ALA A 34 6.36 37.19 -4.86
C ALA A 34 7.44 38.06 -5.54
N GLN A 35 7.41 39.38 -5.38
CA GLN A 35 8.40 40.27 -5.98
C GLN A 35 9.75 40.17 -5.27
N GLN A 36 9.72 40.02 -3.94
CA GLN A 36 10.91 39.87 -3.11
C GLN A 36 11.30 38.41 -2.85
N ASN A 37 10.52 37.45 -3.37
CA ASN A 37 10.66 36.03 -3.08
C ASN A 37 10.73 35.73 -1.57
N ARG A 38 9.83 36.37 -0.80
CA ARG A 38 9.80 36.30 0.67
C ARG A 38 8.50 35.71 1.16
N ILE A 39 8.61 34.79 2.13
CA ILE A 39 7.48 34.25 2.87
C ILE A 39 7.62 34.71 4.32
N GLN A 40 6.56 35.29 4.89
CA GLN A 40 6.47 35.64 6.30
C GLN A 40 5.45 34.71 6.96
N LEU A 41 5.86 34.11 8.08
CA LEU A 41 5.06 33.17 8.86
C LEU A 41 4.99 33.67 10.30
N ASP A 42 3.84 33.50 10.94
CA ASP A 42 3.76 33.64 12.39
C ASP A 42 4.68 32.63 13.09
N LYS A 43 5.35 33.07 14.15
CA LYS A 43 6.34 32.23 14.87
C LYS A 43 5.74 30.94 15.44
N SER A 44 4.45 30.95 15.76
CA SER A 44 3.72 29.78 16.26
C SER A 44 3.40 28.77 15.17
N LEU A 45 3.37 29.18 13.89
CA LEU A 45 3.02 28.32 12.78
C LEU A 45 4.13 27.29 12.51
N LYS A 46 3.71 26.03 12.37
CA LYS A 46 4.56 24.93 11.91
C LYS A 46 4.04 24.45 10.57
N ILE A 47 4.93 24.32 9.60
CA ILE A 47 4.61 23.78 8.27
C ILE A 47 5.01 22.32 8.23
N ALA A 48 4.07 21.48 7.82
CA ALA A 48 4.27 20.06 7.54
C ALA A 48 3.90 19.82 6.06
N PRO A 49 4.87 19.55 5.17
CA PRO A 49 4.63 19.45 3.74
C PRO A 49 4.17 18.05 3.30
N ASP A 50 3.82 17.15 4.23
CA ASP A 50 3.61 15.72 3.96
C ASP A 50 2.55 15.40 2.89
N ALA A 51 1.55 16.27 2.74
CA ALA A 51 0.47 16.18 1.76
C ALA A 51 0.82 16.75 0.36
N TYR A 52 2.08 17.17 0.16
CA TYR A 52 2.56 17.75 -1.11
C TYR A 52 3.98 17.26 -1.48
N ALA A 53 4.79 16.96 -0.47
CA ALA A 53 6.22 16.69 -0.64
C ALA A 53 6.50 15.48 -1.53
N LYS A 54 5.72 14.39 -1.43
CA LYS A 54 5.96 13.18 -2.24
C LYS A 54 5.73 13.48 -3.70
N GLY A 55 4.59 14.08 -4.02
CA GLY A 55 4.28 14.54 -5.37
C GLY A 55 5.33 15.49 -5.94
N TYR A 56 5.75 16.50 -5.17
CA TYR A 56 6.81 17.42 -5.59
C TYR A 56 8.14 16.69 -5.89
N ILE A 57 8.56 15.76 -5.01
CA ILE A 57 9.78 14.99 -5.20
C ILE A 57 9.68 14.12 -6.45
N ILE A 58 8.54 13.47 -6.71
CA ILE A 58 8.29 12.68 -7.93
C ILE A 58 8.47 13.56 -9.18
N ASP A 59 7.87 14.75 -9.18
CA ASP A 59 7.96 15.67 -10.31
C ASP A 59 9.39 16.16 -10.55
N ARG A 60 10.13 16.49 -9.48
CA ARG A 60 11.54 16.89 -9.57
C ARG A 60 12.44 15.74 -10.01
N ALA A 61 12.15 14.53 -9.55
CA ALA A 61 12.88 13.32 -9.96
C ALA A 61 12.67 13.04 -11.46
N LEU A 62 11.46 13.24 -11.99
CA LEU A 62 11.20 13.11 -13.42
C LEU A 62 12.03 14.11 -14.24
N VAL A 63 12.10 15.37 -13.79
CA VAL A 63 12.92 16.40 -14.45
C VAL A 63 14.40 16.00 -14.42
N ALA A 64 14.92 15.60 -13.26
CA ALA A 64 16.31 15.18 -13.10
C ALA A 64 16.65 13.97 -13.97
N ALA A 65 15.78 12.94 -14.01
CA ALA A 65 15.98 11.74 -14.82
C ALA A 65 16.07 12.06 -16.31
N ARG A 66 15.16 12.92 -16.82
CA ARG A 66 15.16 13.36 -18.22
C ARG A 66 16.39 14.19 -18.58
N GLN A 67 16.91 14.99 -17.66
CA GLN A 67 18.14 15.76 -17.86
C GLN A 67 19.38 14.88 -17.83
N ALA A 68 19.45 13.92 -16.90
CA ALA A 68 20.58 13.03 -16.73
C ALA A 68 20.72 12.01 -17.88
N VAL A 69 19.59 11.61 -18.48
CA VAL A 69 19.55 10.61 -19.56
C VAL A 69 18.77 11.16 -20.76
N PRO A 70 19.41 11.92 -21.67
CA PRO A 70 18.72 12.50 -22.83
C PRO A 70 18.07 11.48 -23.77
N ALA A 71 18.56 10.23 -23.79
CA ALA A 71 18.01 9.13 -24.58
C ALA A 71 16.85 8.38 -23.89
N LEU A 72 16.41 8.83 -22.70
CA LEU A 72 15.32 8.21 -21.94
C LEU A 72 14.02 8.26 -22.76
N GLN A 73 13.45 7.09 -23.04
CA GLN A 73 12.22 6.97 -23.84
C GLN A 73 10.97 6.93 -22.97
N GLY A 74 11.09 6.51 -21.71
CA GLY A 74 10.01 6.50 -20.74
C GLY A 74 10.50 6.12 -19.34
N VAL A 75 9.75 6.53 -18.32
CA VAL A 75 10.05 6.27 -16.91
C VAL A 75 8.79 6.27 -16.07
N MET A 76 8.76 5.40 -15.05
CA MET A 76 7.81 5.44 -13.95
C MET A 76 8.57 5.72 -12.66
N ILE A 77 8.07 6.67 -11.87
CA ILE A 77 8.62 7.02 -10.57
C ILE A 77 7.52 6.82 -9.55
N ASP A 78 7.72 5.93 -8.58
CA ASP A 78 6.80 5.63 -7.48
C ASP A 78 7.47 5.94 -6.15
N ILE A 79 6.83 6.79 -5.35
CA ILE A 79 7.23 7.08 -3.97
C ILE A 79 6.06 6.76 -3.04
N GLY A 80 6.02 5.49 -2.62
CA GLY A 80 5.11 5.06 -1.56
C GLY A 80 3.66 4.90 -2.01
N GLY A 81 3.44 4.61 -3.29
CA GLY A 81 2.13 4.43 -3.91
C GLY A 81 1.71 5.62 -4.78
N ASP A 82 2.21 6.82 -4.50
CA ASP A 82 2.07 7.96 -5.39
C ASP A 82 3.10 7.84 -6.51
N LEU A 83 2.68 8.05 -7.75
CA LEU A 83 3.57 7.85 -8.88
C LEU A 83 3.30 8.80 -10.04
N ARG A 84 4.31 8.92 -10.91
CA ARG A 84 4.19 9.59 -12.21
C ARG A 84 4.83 8.75 -13.30
N VAL A 85 4.13 8.68 -14.43
CA VAL A 85 4.61 8.02 -15.64
C VAL A 85 4.91 9.05 -16.72
N TRP A 86 5.93 8.81 -17.53
CA TRP A 86 6.29 9.66 -18.65
C TRP A 86 6.84 8.81 -19.81
N GLY A 87 6.56 9.25 -21.04
CA GLY A 87 7.09 8.62 -22.24
C GLY A 87 6.51 7.22 -22.51
N GLN A 88 7.26 6.42 -23.25
CA GLN A 88 6.84 5.10 -23.70
C GLN A 88 6.89 4.08 -22.56
N ALA A 89 5.75 3.42 -22.32
CA ALA A 89 5.71 2.28 -21.43
C ALA A 89 6.47 1.08 -22.01
N PRO A 90 7.00 0.17 -21.16
CA PRO A 90 7.59 -1.09 -21.63
C PRO A 90 6.62 -1.93 -22.47
N GLN A 91 5.31 -1.73 -22.28
CA GLN A 91 4.24 -2.33 -23.07
C GLN A 91 3.65 -1.28 -24.03
N LYS A 92 3.35 -1.66 -25.27
CA LYS A 92 2.89 -0.72 -26.32
C LYS A 92 1.55 -0.02 -26.04
N SER A 93 0.77 -0.48 -25.07
CA SER A 93 -0.57 0.03 -24.79
C SER A 93 -0.64 1.18 -23.77
N GLY A 94 0.50 1.66 -23.26
CA GLY A 94 0.57 2.69 -22.21
C GLY A 94 0.93 2.10 -20.84
N TRP A 95 0.99 2.95 -19.80
CA TRP A 95 1.44 2.53 -18.48
C TRP A 95 0.28 1.97 -17.65
N LYS A 96 0.35 0.68 -17.34
CA LYS A 96 -0.66 -0.01 -16.53
C LYS A 96 -0.40 0.21 -15.05
N VAL A 97 -1.32 0.89 -14.38
CA VAL A 97 -1.19 1.24 -12.96
C VAL A 97 -2.38 0.69 -12.18
N GLY A 98 -2.09 -0.09 -11.15
CA GLY A 98 -3.11 -0.70 -10.30
C GLY A 98 -3.63 0.26 -9.22
N VAL A 99 -4.94 0.39 -9.12
CA VAL A 99 -5.66 1.03 -8.02
C VAL A 99 -6.13 -0.07 -7.08
N GLN A 100 -5.53 -0.15 -5.88
CA GLN A 100 -5.91 -1.14 -4.88
C GLN A 100 -7.27 -0.81 -4.27
N SER A 101 -8.10 -1.84 -4.05
CA SER A 101 -9.39 -1.67 -3.35
C SER A 101 -9.15 -1.09 -1.95
N ALA A 102 -9.93 -0.05 -1.61
CA ALA A 102 -9.94 0.56 -0.28
C ALA A 102 -10.31 -0.44 0.83
N GLN A 103 -11.08 -1.48 0.52
CA GLN A 103 -11.58 -2.48 1.47
C GLN A 103 -10.71 -3.75 1.52
N ALA A 104 -9.78 -3.93 0.59
CA ALA A 104 -8.93 -5.12 0.56
C ALA A 104 -7.95 -5.12 1.74
N LYS A 105 -8.18 -6.03 2.69
CA LYS A 105 -7.37 -6.17 3.91
C LYS A 105 -6.10 -7.01 3.72
N TYR A 106 -5.76 -7.39 2.49
CA TYR A 106 -4.57 -8.19 2.19
C TYR A 106 -3.47 -7.35 1.55
N ASP A 107 -2.25 -7.45 2.05
CA ASP A 107 -1.05 -6.72 1.58
C ASP A 107 -0.60 -7.10 0.16
N ASN A 108 -1.06 -8.26 -0.33
CA ASN A 108 -0.81 -8.77 -1.67
C ASN A 108 -2.10 -8.88 -2.52
N ALA A 109 -3.15 -8.15 -2.16
CA ALA A 109 -4.37 -8.08 -2.97
C ALA A 109 -4.06 -7.59 -4.38
N LEU A 110 -4.75 -8.16 -5.37
CA LEU A 110 -4.76 -7.63 -6.72
C LEU A 110 -5.42 -6.24 -6.72
N PRO A 111 -5.04 -5.36 -7.67
CA PRO A 111 -5.72 -4.09 -7.82
C PRO A 111 -7.19 -4.31 -8.21
N GLU A 112 -8.08 -3.46 -7.69
CA GLU A 112 -9.50 -3.42 -8.05
C GLU A 112 -9.69 -2.93 -9.48
N GLN A 113 -8.87 -1.96 -9.89
CA GLN A 113 -8.87 -1.38 -11.22
C GLN A 113 -7.44 -1.24 -11.72
N VAL A 114 -7.23 -1.46 -13.01
CA VAL A 114 -5.98 -1.14 -13.69
C VAL A 114 -6.26 0.02 -14.62
N LEU A 115 -5.61 1.15 -14.35
CA LEU A 115 -5.67 2.35 -15.19
C LEU A 115 -4.58 2.28 -16.25
N ASN A 116 -4.88 2.82 -17.43
CA ASN A 116 -3.89 3.05 -18.48
C ASN A 116 -3.52 4.54 -18.51
N LEU A 117 -2.34 4.85 -17.97
CA LEU A 117 -1.86 6.23 -17.81
C LEU A 117 -0.84 6.60 -18.87
N ASN A 118 -0.89 7.85 -19.34
CA ASN A 118 0.03 8.37 -20.34
C ASN A 118 0.46 9.79 -20.00
N ASN A 119 1.73 9.98 -19.60
CA ASN A 119 2.25 11.27 -19.12
C ASN A 119 1.44 11.88 -17.96
N GLN A 120 0.93 11.02 -17.08
CA GLN A 120 0.08 11.38 -15.95
C GLN A 120 0.73 10.96 -14.63
N ALA A 121 0.24 11.56 -13.56
CA ALA A 121 0.51 11.20 -12.19
C ALA A 121 -0.75 10.69 -11.51
N ILE A 122 -0.58 9.90 -10.46
CA ILE A 122 -1.64 9.41 -9.60
C ILE A 122 -1.16 9.46 -8.15
N ALA A 123 -2.03 9.91 -7.26
CA ALA A 123 -1.76 9.96 -5.84
C ALA A 123 -2.92 9.39 -5.03
N PHE A 124 -2.58 8.85 -3.86
CA PHE A 124 -3.50 8.17 -2.96
C PHE A 124 -3.48 8.83 -1.58
N SER A 125 -4.66 9.14 -1.06
CA SER A 125 -4.86 9.61 0.30
C SER A 125 -6.01 8.84 0.97
N GLY A 126 -6.21 9.05 2.26
CA GLY A 126 -7.26 8.40 3.06
C GLY A 126 -6.72 7.72 4.32
N LYS A 127 -7.59 6.99 5.01
CA LYS A 127 -7.24 6.30 6.25
C LYS A 127 -6.13 5.26 6.06
N GLY A 128 -6.27 4.42 5.03
CA GLY A 128 -5.29 3.39 4.65
C GLY A 128 -4.82 2.50 5.82
N TYR A 129 -3.59 1.98 5.70
CA TYR A 129 -2.94 1.15 6.74
C TYR A 129 -2.22 1.96 7.82
N ARG A 130 -2.12 3.28 7.65
CA ARG A 130 -1.39 4.18 8.56
C ARG A 130 -2.39 4.82 9.51
N ASP A 131 -2.78 4.06 10.51
CA ASP A 131 -3.50 4.61 11.65
C ASP A 131 -2.53 5.08 12.75
N LEU A 132 -2.92 6.14 13.44
CA LEU A 132 -2.33 6.53 14.71
C LEU A 132 -3.30 6.10 15.79
N ALA A 133 -3.03 4.95 16.43
CA ALA A 133 -3.88 4.40 17.48
C ALA A 133 -5.34 4.17 17.03
N GLY A 134 -5.53 3.68 15.81
CA GLY A 134 -6.85 3.44 15.22
C GLY A 134 -7.51 4.67 14.58
N GLN A 135 -6.86 5.84 14.59
CA GLN A 135 -7.34 7.07 13.96
C GLN A 135 -6.57 7.39 12.68
N SER A 136 -7.19 8.11 11.74
CA SER A 136 -6.48 8.60 10.56
C SER A 136 -5.33 9.54 10.94
N HIS A 137 -4.29 9.54 10.13
CA HIS A 137 -3.21 10.53 10.23
C HIS A 137 -3.59 11.86 9.54
N LEU A 138 -4.69 11.88 8.79
CA LEU A 138 -5.23 13.10 8.17
C LEU A 138 -6.12 13.84 9.15
N ILE A 139 -5.94 15.16 9.23
CA ILE A 139 -6.68 16.04 10.15
C ILE A 139 -7.63 16.92 9.36
N ASP A 140 -8.87 17.03 9.83
CA ASP A 140 -9.84 17.99 9.32
C ASP A 140 -9.43 19.41 9.78
N PRO A 141 -9.10 20.33 8.85
CA PRO A 141 -8.66 21.67 9.21
C PRO A 141 -9.76 22.54 9.84
N LYS A 142 -11.04 22.17 9.71
CA LYS A 142 -12.17 22.89 10.32
C LYS A 142 -12.37 22.49 11.78
N THR A 143 -12.16 21.21 12.11
CA THR A 143 -12.45 20.66 13.45
C THR A 143 -11.20 20.35 14.27
N GLY A 144 -10.03 20.26 13.64
CA GLY A 144 -8.77 19.86 14.27
C GLY A 144 -8.75 18.40 14.70
N LEU A 145 -9.69 17.58 14.21
CA LEU A 145 -9.84 16.17 14.57
C LEU A 145 -9.45 15.26 13.40
N PRO A 146 -9.02 14.01 13.67
CA PRO A 146 -8.73 13.05 12.62
C PRO A 146 -9.95 12.73 11.75
N LEU A 147 -9.76 12.71 10.42
CA LEU A 147 -10.78 12.31 9.47
C LEU A 147 -11.14 10.82 9.65
N GLN A 148 -12.44 10.49 9.65
CA GLN A 148 -12.92 9.11 9.88
C GLN A 148 -13.81 8.56 8.76
N HIS A 149 -14.20 9.39 7.79
CA HIS A 149 -15.25 9.06 6.82
C HIS A 149 -14.72 8.64 5.45
N VAL A 150 -13.47 8.98 5.10
CA VAL A 150 -12.84 8.60 3.82
C VAL A 150 -11.88 7.44 4.04
N GLU A 151 -12.15 6.32 3.38
CA GLU A 151 -11.28 5.16 3.38
C GLU A 151 -10.11 5.38 2.42
N GLN A 152 -10.42 5.86 1.21
CA GLN A 152 -9.46 6.13 0.16
C GLN A 152 -9.94 7.26 -0.76
N CYS A 153 -9.01 8.12 -1.17
CA CYS A 153 -9.18 9.06 -2.27
C CYS A 153 -8.01 8.89 -3.24
N VAL A 154 -8.32 8.82 -4.52
CA VAL A 154 -7.34 8.63 -5.60
C VAL A 154 -7.55 9.75 -6.61
N VAL A 155 -6.48 10.47 -6.91
CA VAL A 155 -6.50 11.56 -7.90
C VAL A 155 -5.49 11.25 -9.00
N VAL A 156 -5.94 11.32 -10.25
CA VAL A 156 -5.10 11.27 -11.45
C VAL A 156 -5.00 12.68 -12.03
N GLY A 157 -3.82 13.08 -12.45
CA GLY A 157 -3.58 14.41 -13.01
C GLY A 157 -2.31 14.48 -13.86
N HIS A 158 -1.91 15.68 -14.27
CA HIS A 158 -0.66 15.88 -15.03
C HIS A 158 0.58 16.08 -14.15
N CYS A 159 0.36 16.49 -12.90
CA CYS A 159 1.35 16.88 -11.90
C CYS A 159 1.18 15.99 -10.67
N ALA A 160 2.27 15.36 -10.20
CA ALA A 160 2.19 14.52 -9.01
C ALA A 160 1.98 15.34 -7.74
N ALA A 161 2.56 16.55 -7.69
CA ALA A 161 2.39 17.47 -6.57
C ALA A 161 0.92 17.93 -6.41
N ASP A 162 0.25 18.25 -7.52
CA ASP A 162 -1.16 18.64 -7.51
C ASP A 162 -2.05 17.45 -7.13
N ALA A 163 -1.77 16.25 -7.67
CA ALA A 163 -2.53 15.05 -7.35
C ALA A 163 -2.43 14.68 -5.85
N ASP A 164 -1.23 14.76 -5.24
CA ASP A 164 -1.00 14.49 -3.80
C ASP A 164 -1.78 15.48 -2.92
N ALA A 165 -1.72 16.77 -3.27
CA ALA A 165 -2.45 17.83 -2.56
C ALA A 165 -3.96 17.68 -2.72
N LEU A 166 -4.45 17.45 -3.94
CA LEU A 166 -5.87 17.28 -4.23
C LEU A 166 -6.42 16.04 -3.53
N ALA A 167 -5.73 14.89 -3.56
CA ALA A 167 -6.19 13.68 -2.88
C ALA A 167 -6.37 13.91 -1.37
N THR A 168 -5.49 14.68 -0.75
CA THR A 168 -5.61 15.06 0.67
C THR A 168 -6.72 16.08 0.91
N ALA A 169 -6.85 17.09 0.06
CA ALA A 169 -7.90 18.10 0.17
C ALA A 169 -9.30 17.47 0.04
N LEU A 170 -9.49 16.59 -0.96
CA LEU A 170 -10.72 15.86 -1.19
C LEU A 170 -11.12 14.99 0.00
N ALA A 171 -10.15 14.39 0.71
CA ALA A 171 -10.43 13.61 1.90
C ALA A 171 -11.03 14.44 3.05
N ALA A 172 -10.85 15.77 3.03
CA ALA A 172 -11.40 16.72 4.00
C ALA A 172 -12.66 17.47 3.51
N MET A 173 -13.07 17.27 2.25
CA MET A 173 -14.22 17.93 1.64
C MET A 173 -15.46 17.01 1.65
N PRO A 174 -16.68 17.58 1.62
CA PRO A 174 -17.87 16.81 1.23
C PRO A 174 -17.63 16.17 -0.15
N PRO A 175 -17.96 14.88 -0.33
CA PRO A 175 -17.62 14.17 -1.57
C PRO A 175 -18.14 14.83 -2.84
N GLU A 176 -19.35 15.37 -2.82
CA GLU A 176 -19.99 16.02 -3.96
C GLU A 176 -19.27 17.33 -4.33
N GLU A 177 -18.91 18.15 -3.33
CA GLU A 177 -18.11 19.36 -3.54
C GLU A 177 -16.71 19.03 -4.05
N GLY A 178 -16.11 17.96 -3.53
CA GLY A 178 -14.81 17.47 -3.96
C GLY A 178 -14.82 17.00 -5.41
N MET A 179 -15.80 16.19 -5.82
CA MET A 179 -15.95 15.79 -7.21
C MET A 179 -16.19 16.99 -8.13
N ALA A 180 -17.04 17.94 -7.74
CA ALA A 180 -17.27 19.16 -8.51
C ALA A 180 -16.01 20.02 -8.68
N LEU A 181 -15.15 20.09 -7.66
CA LEU A 181 -13.84 20.73 -7.78
C LEU A 181 -12.99 20.04 -8.86
N ILE A 182 -12.89 18.71 -8.83
CA ILE A 182 -12.06 17.99 -9.81
C ILE A 182 -12.63 18.11 -11.23
N GLU A 183 -13.95 18.04 -11.40
CA GLU A 183 -14.61 18.26 -12.71
C GLU A 183 -14.31 19.65 -13.30
N SER A 184 -13.99 20.65 -12.45
CA SER A 184 -13.59 21.98 -12.91
C SER A 184 -12.13 22.08 -13.38
N LEU A 185 -11.30 21.07 -13.07
CA LEU A 185 -9.88 21.03 -13.36
C LEU A 185 -9.60 20.18 -14.61
N ILE A 186 -9.19 20.84 -15.70
CA ILE A 186 -8.86 20.15 -16.95
C ILE A 186 -7.71 19.14 -16.73
N GLY A 187 -7.95 17.89 -17.13
CA GLY A 187 -6.94 16.83 -17.09
C GLY A 187 -6.80 16.15 -15.72
N TYR A 188 -7.73 16.40 -14.79
CA TYR A 188 -7.81 15.74 -13.51
C TYR A 188 -9.05 14.86 -13.40
N GLU A 189 -8.87 13.72 -12.75
CA GLU A 189 -9.95 12.76 -12.47
C GLU A 189 -9.76 12.22 -11.06
N ALA A 190 -10.85 11.88 -10.38
CA ALA A 190 -10.77 11.35 -9.02
C ALA A 190 -11.75 10.21 -8.79
N LYS A 191 -11.37 9.32 -7.87
CA LYS A 191 -12.24 8.31 -7.26
C LYS A 191 -12.11 8.40 -5.75
N MET A 192 -13.23 8.41 -5.05
CA MET A 192 -13.30 8.41 -3.60
C MET A 192 -14.10 7.21 -3.13
N THR A 193 -13.67 6.61 -2.03
CA THR A 193 -14.36 5.52 -1.35
C THR A 193 -14.47 5.85 0.13
N MET A 194 -15.71 5.92 0.59
CA MET A 194 -16.07 6.25 1.96
C MET A 194 -15.96 5.01 2.85
N SER A 195 -15.75 5.20 4.16
CA SER A 195 -15.64 4.09 5.12
C SER A 195 -16.96 3.32 5.31
N ASN A 196 -18.10 3.88 4.89
CA ASN A 196 -19.39 3.17 4.84
C ASN A 196 -19.57 2.33 3.56
N GLY A 197 -18.63 2.41 2.62
CA GLY A 197 -18.67 1.70 1.33
C GLY A 197 -19.16 2.53 0.16
N ASP A 198 -19.68 3.74 0.38
CA ASP A 198 -20.15 4.61 -0.70
C ASP A 198 -18.98 5.05 -1.59
N GLY A 199 -19.22 5.09 -2.91
CA GLY A 199 -18.22 5.42 -3.91
C GLY A 199 -18.62 6.65 -4.71
N TYR A 200 -17.65 7.52 -4.95
CA TYR A 200 -17.76 8.71 -5.81
C TYR A 200 -16.66 8.67 -6.84
N GLN A 201 -16.94 9.13 -8.06
CA GLN A 201 -15.93 9.28 -9.09
C GLN A 201 -16.32 10.39 -10.06
N THR A 202 -15.32 11.02 -10.67
CA THR A 202 -15.52 11.93 -11.79
C THR A 202 -15.95 11.19 -13.05
N THR A 203 -16.56 11.92 -13.97
CA THR A 203 -17.20 11.41 -15.18
C THR A 203 -16.22 10.76 -16.16
N GLY A 204 -14.97 11.24 -16.21
CA GLY A 204 -13.93 10.69 -17.07
C GLY A 204 -13.18 9.49 -16.48
N TRP A 205 -13.30 9.21 -15.17
CA TRP A 205 -12.59 8.11 -14.49
C TRP A 205 -12.70 6.78 -15.24
N GLY A 206 -13.92 6.44 -15.68
CA GLY A 206 -14.20 5.18 -16.37
C GLY A 206 -13.43 4.99 -17.68
N GLN A 207 -13.02 6.07 -18.34
CA GLN A 207 -12.29 6.02 -19.62
C GLN A 207 -10.82 5.62 -19.44
N MET A 208 -10.26 5.86 -18.24
CA MET A 208 -8.88 5.46 -17.92
C MET A 208 -8.77 3.99 -17.52
N VAL A 209 -9.88 3.36 -17.12
CA VAL A 209 -9.90 1.97 -16.65
C VAL A 209 -9.73 1.03 -17.83
N GLU A 210 -8.53 0.44 -17.96
CA GLU A 210 -8.24 -0.58 -18.98
C GLU A 210 -8.83 -1.93 -18.59
N ALA A 211 -8.69 -2.29 -17.32
CA ALA A 211 -9.19 -3.55 -16.79
C ALA A 211 -9.75 -3.37 -15.39
N ARG A 212 -10.77 -4.15 -15.08
CA ARG A 212 -11.19 -4.42 -13.71
C ARG A 212 -10.86 -5.89 -13.48
N PRO A 213 -9.67 -6.20 -12.94
CA PRO A 213 -9.37 -7.57 -12.57
C PRO A 213 -10.54 -8.07 -11.72
N GLN A 214 -11.30 -9.03 -12.25
CA GLN A 214 -12.47 -9.54 -11.56
C GLN A 214 -12.01 -10.02 -10.17
N ALA A 215 -12.56 -9.41 -9.12
CA ALA A 215 -12.51 -10.01 -7.78
C ALA A 215 -13.12 -11.43 -7.82
N ASP A 216 -13.96 -11.74 -8.82
CA ASP A 216 -14.49 -13.06 -9.14
C ASP A 216 -13.43 -14.10 -9.55
N MET A 217 -12.16 -13.72 -9.73
CA MET A 217 -11.05 -14.68 -9.78
C MET A 217 -10.55 -15.10 -8.37
N LEU A 218 -11.31 -14.76 -7.31
CA LEU A 218 -11.39 -15.52 -6.06
C LEU A 218 -12.27 -16.78 -6.18
N ASN A 219 -13.03 -16.94 -7.28
CA ASN A 219 -13.59 -18.24 -7.67
C ASN A 219 -12.51 -19.04 -8.40
N VAL A 220 -11.62 -19.60 -7.60
CA VAL A 220 -11.02 -20.93 -7.78
C VAL A 220 -11.33 -21.61 -9.12
N ALA A 221 -10.28 -21.75 -9.92
CA ALA A 221 -10.07 -22.75 -10.96
C ALA A 221 -11.28 -23.64 -11.31
N VAL A 222 -12.21 -23.13 -12.10
CA VAL A 222 -13.28 -23.94 -12.69
C VAL A 222 -12.76 -24.56 -13.97
N GLY A 223 -12.00 -25.66 -13.83
CA GLY A 223 -11.48 -26.44 -14.95
C GLY A 223 -11.31 -27.89 -14.51
N ALA A 224 -12.08 -28.79 -15.12
CA ALA A 224 -12.29 -30.16 -14.68
C ALA A 224 -11.00 -31.01 -14.66
N SER A 225 -10.36 -31.08 -13.50
CA SER A 225 -10.00 -32.32 -12.77
C SER A 225 -8.95 -31.94 -11.71
N SER A 226 -9.23 -32.15 -10.42
CA SER A 226 -8.31 -31.91 -9.27
C SER A 226 -7.87 -30.45 -8.99
N SER A 227 -8.70 -29.48 -9.36
CA SER A 227 -8.50 -28.06 -9.09
C SER A 227 -8.61 -27.75 -7.59
N TRP A 228 -7.82 -26.78 -7.11
CA TRP A 228 -7.99 -26.12 -5.80
C TRP A 228 -9.49 -26.05 -5.36
N PRO A 229 -9.83 -26.23 -4.08
CA PRO A 229 -11.24 -26.30 -3.63
C PRO A 229 -12.02 -25.01 -3.88
N ALA A 230 -13.16 -25.09 -4.57
CA ALA A 230 -13.93 -23.92 -4.99
C ALA A 230 -14.28 -22.95 -3.84
N GLY A 231 -13.94 -21.67 -4.02
CA GLY A 231 -14.11 -20.60 -3.04
C GLY A 231 -13.15 -20.63 -1.84
N TYR A 232 -12.17 -21.53 -1.78
CA TYR A 232 -11.18 -21.53 -0.69
C TYR A 232 -10.00 -20.61 -0.97
N GLN A 233 -9.38 -20.11 0.09
CA GLN A 233 -8.10 -19.42 0.05
C GLN A 233 -7.26 -19.75 1.30
N ALA A 234 -5.95 -19.56 1.22
CA ALA A 234 -5.08 -19.54 2.40
C ALA A 234 -4.81 -18.09 2.82
N ILE A 235 -5.00 -17.77 4.10
CA ILE A 235 -4.74 -16.45 4.69
C ILE A 235 -3.66 -16.60 5.74
N LEU A 236 -2.50 -16.00 5.49
CA LEU A 236 -1.41 -15.86 6.45
C LEU A 236 -1.56 -14.52 7.17
N GLU A 237 -1.76 -14.56 8.48
CA GLU A 237 -1.62 -13.41 9.36
C GLU A 237 -0.21 -13.45 9.97
N LEU A 238 0.54 -12.36 9.79
CA LEU A 238 1.88 -12.21 10.36
C LEU A 238 2.00 -10.92 11.17
N VAL A 239 2.77 -10.99 12.25
CA VAL A 239 3.03 -9.85 13.14
C VAL A 239 4.49 -9.44 13.02
N ILE A 240 4.73 -8.16 12.72
CA ILE A 240 6.05 -7.56 12.78
C ILE A 240 6.20 -6.90 14.15
N PRO A 241 7.06 -7.41 15.05
CA PRO A 241 7.16 -6.90 16.40
C PRO A 241 8.00 -5.62 16.45
N LYS A 242 7.63 -4.70 17.36
CA LYS A 242 8.54 -3.63 17.80
C LYS A 242 9.47 -4.23 18.86
N ILE A 243 10.74 -4.40 18.53
CA ILE A 243 11.73 -5.01 19.42
C ILE A 243 12.46 -3.90 20.17
N ALA A 244 12.58 -4.05 21.50
CA ALA A 244 13.29 -3.09 22.36
C ALA A 244 14.81 -3.27 22.22
N VAL A 245 15.39 -2.61 21.22
CA VAL A 245 16.84 -2.52 20.97
C VAL A 245 17.21 -1.07 20.70
N GLU A 246 18.47 -0.71 20.95
CA GLU A 246 18.99 0.65 20.78
C GLU A 246 18.75 1.20 19.36
N ASN A 247 19.07 0.40 18.34
CA ASN A 247 18.93 0.76 16.93
C ASN A 247 17.98 -0.21 16.23
N TYR A 248 16.68 -0.06 16.49
CA TYR A 248 15.67 -0.87 15.81
C TYR A 248 15.65 -0.57 14.30
N ARG A 249 15.79 -1.62 13.50
CA ARG A 249 15.65 -1.60 12.05
C ARG A 249 14.43 -2.41 11.66
N ILE A 250 13.71 -1.97 10.63
CA ILE A 250 12.53 -2.69 10.16
C ILE A 250 13.00 -3.99 9.49
N PRO A 251 12.45 -5.16 9.85
CA PRO A 251 12.91 -6.42 9.28
C PRO A 251 12.55 -6.56 7.80
N TYR A 252 13.39 -7.31 7.10
CA TYR A 252 13.18 -7.82 5.74
C TYR A 252 12.37 -9.10 5.84
N VAL A 253 11.37 -9.29 4.98
CA VAL A 253 10.42 -10.40 5.06
C VAL A 253 10.29 -11.08 3.70
N SER A 254 10.41 -12.40 3.67
CA SER A 254 10.13 -13.23 2.49
C SER A 254 9.07 -14.26 2.83
N VAL A 255 7.99 -14.30 2.03
CA VAL A 255 6.91 -15.27 2.15
C VAL A 255 6.68 -15.93 0.80
N TRP A 256 6.78 -17.26 0.75
CA TRP A 256 6.61 -18.04 -0.48
C TRP A 256 5.97 -19.38 -0.21
N VAL A 257 5.48 -20.02 -1.27
CA VAL A 257 4.84 -21.33 -1.25
C VAL A 257 5.65 -22.29 -2.10
N THR A 258 5.87 -23.50 -1.58
CA THR A 258 6.43 -24.61 -2.36
C THR A 258 5.49 -25.81 -2.38
N ASP A 259 5.66 -26.69 -3.37
CA ASP A 259 5.07 -28.02 -3.34
C ASP A 259 5.84 -28.97 -2.39
N SER A 260 5.37 -30.20 -2.25
CA SER A 260 6.04 -31.24 -1.45
C SER A 260 7.47 -31.57 -1.89
N ASN A 261 7.83 -31.27 -3.14
CA ASN A 261 9.18 -31.44 -3.70
C ASN A 261 10.06 -30.20 -3.51
N LYS A 262 9.59 -29.20 -2.75
CA LYS A 262 10.25 -27.91 -2.54
C LYS A 262 10.44 -27.12 -3.84
N LYS A 263 9.62 -27.36 -4.85
CA LYS A 263 9.57 -26.53 -6.05
C LYS A 263 8.79 -25.26 -5.72
N LEU A 264 9.30 -24.09 -6.13
CA LEU A 264 8.58 -22.83 -5.96
C LEU A 264 7.25 -22.86 -6.72
N VAL A 265 6.18 -22.51 -6.02
CA VAL A 265 4.83 -22.41 -6.56
C VAL A 265 4.42 -20.94 -6.67
N LYS A 266 4.57 -20.17 -5.59
CA LYS A 266 4.14 -18.78 -5.54
C LYS A 266 5.05 -17.96 -4.62
N THR A 267 5.41 -16.75 -5.03
CA THR A 267 5.96 -15.74 -4.11
C THR A 267 4.83 -14.84 -3.62
N LEU A 268 4.55 -14.83 -2.31
CA LEU A 268 3.46 -14.06 -1.72
C LEU A 268 3.91 -12.66 -1.29
N ALA A 269 5.12 -12.53 -0.77
CA ALA A 269 5.70 -11.25 -0.39
C ALA A 269 7.23 -11.29 -0.39
N VAL A 270 7.84 -10.18 -0.82
CA VAL A 270 9.24 -9.85 -0.55
C VAL A 270 9.24 -8.40 -0.07
N TRP A 271 9.57 -8.15 1.19
CA TRP A 271 9.64 -6.82 1.78
C TRP A 271 11.09 -6.49 2.13
N GLY A 272 11.62 -5.44 1.51
CA GLY A 272 13.02 -5.03 1.60
C GLY A 272 13.37 -4.06 0.47
N LYS A 273 14.29 -3.13 0.73
CA LYS A 273 14.75 -2.16 -0.29
C LYS A 273 16.18 -2.39 -0.74
N ASP A 274 17.03 -2.94 0.12
CA ASP A 274 18.44 -3.19 -0.16
C ASP A 274 18.67 -4.69 -0.39
N GLU A 275 19.13 -5.05 -1.58
CA GLU A 275 19.47 -6.43 -1.93
C GLU A 275 20.46 -7.06 -0.94
N LYS A 276 21.41 -6.25 -0.44
CA LYS A 276 22.40 -6.68 0.55
C LYS A 276 21.75 -7.27 1.79
N TRP A 277 20.59 -6.77 2.18
CA TRP A 277 19.86 -7.24 3.35
C TRP A 277 18.73 -8.20 3.00
N ILE A 278 18.14 -8.08 1.80
CA ILE A 278 17.21 -9.10 1.28
C ILE A 278 17.87 -10.48 1.26
N ASN A 279 19.15 -10.56 0.88
CA ASN A 279 19.89 -11.83 0.85
C ASN A 279 20.11 -12.48 2.24
N SER A 280 19.87 -11.73 3.33
CA SER A 280 19.95 -12.23 4.70
C SER A 280 18.77 -13.14 5.06
N ASN A 281 17.69 -13.10 4.26
CA ASN A 281 16.73 -14.19 4.16
C ASN A 281 17.33 -15.33 3.34
N TYR A 282 18.38 -15.96 3.86
CA TYR A 282 19.27 -16.85 3.12
C TYR A 282 18.61 -18.17 2.69
N VAL A 283 17.54 -18.61 3.35
CA VAL A 283 16.82 -19.85 2.99
C VAL A 283 16.12 -19.65 1.65
N TRP A 284 15.36 -18.56 1.53
CA TRP A 284 14.71 -18.15 0.30
C TRP A 284 15.72 -17.66 -0.75
N TRP A 285 16.67 -16.81 -0.36
CA TRP A 285 17.62 -16.18 -1.29
C TRP A 285 18.42 -17.19 -2.09
N ARG A 286 19.02 -18.18 -1.40
CA ARG A 286 19.91 -19.17 -2.03
C ARG A 286 19.18 -20.09 -3.01
N ARG A 287 17.90 -20.36 -2.76
CA ARG A 287 17.08 -21.29 -3.55
C ARG A 287 16.31 -20.60 -4.68
N TYR A 288 15.78 -19.42 -4.42
CA TYR A 288 14.82 -18.76 -5.31
C TYR A 288 15.17 -17.30 -5.59
N GLY A 289 15.43 -16.51 -4.54
CA GLY A 289 15.57 -15.05 -4.65
C GLY A 289 16.64 -14.59 -5.64
N ARG A 290 17.86 -15.13 -5.56
CA ARG A 290 19.00 -14.72 -6.42
C ARG A 290 18.83 -15.05 -7.91
N GLN A 291 17.85 -15.90 -8.25
CA GLN A 291 17.57 -16.30 -9.63
C GLN A 291 16.32 -15.58 -10.18
N MET A 292 15.68 -14.73 -9.37
CA MET A 292 14.46 -14.04 -9.77
C MET A 292 14.82 -12.87 -10.70
N PRO A 293 14.39 -12.90 -11.98
CA PRO A 293 14.84 -11.91 -12.96
C PRO A 293 14.33 -10.50 -12.69
N ASN A 294 13.22 -10.35 -11.95
CA ASN A 294 12.55 -9.08 -11.69
C ASN A 294 12.40 -8.83 -10.18
N LEU A 295 13.39 -9.21 -9.37
CA LEU A 295 13.32 -9.05 -7.92
C LEU A 295 12.96 -7.61 -7.51
N ASP A 296 13.60 -6.62 -8.13
CA ASP A 296 13.36 -5.20 -7.83
C ASP A 296 11.92 -4.75 -8.12
N ALA A 297 11.21 -5.45 -9.01
CA ALA A 297 9.81 -5.19 -9.31
C ALA A 297 8.85 -5.94 -8.36
N VAL A 298 9.32 -7.02 -7.72
CA VAL A 298 8.53 -7.84 -6.78
C VAL A 298 8.71 -7.35 -5.35
N ALA A 299 9.91 -6.87 -5.01
CA ALA A 299 10.25 -6.37 -3.70
C ALA A 299 9.48 -5.07 -3.39
N LYS A 300 8.87 -5.02 -2.21
CA LYS A 300 8.17 -3.84 -1.68
C LYS A 300 8.93 -3.25 -0.49
N PRO A 301 8.71 -1.97 -0.13
CA PRO A 301 9.27 -1.40 1.10
C PRO A 301 9.00 -2.25 2.35
N SER A 302 9.97 -2.34 3.25
CA SER A 302 9.79 -2.98 4.56
C SER A 302 8.61 -2.37 5.33
N ARG A 303 7.92 -3.21 6.10
CA ARG A 303 6.67 -2.87 6.81
C ARG A 303 6.95 -2.55 8.27
N GLN A 304 6.38 -1.45 8.77
CA GLN A 304 6.50 -1.03 10.18
C GLN A 304 6.03 -2.12 11.15
N PRO A 305 6.34 -2.02 12.46
CA PRO A 305 5.72 -2.89 13.44
C PRO A 305 4.19 -2.85 13.36
N GLY A 306 3.55 -4.02 13.29
CA GLY A 306 2.13 -4.12 13.00
C GLY A 306 1.65 -5.54 12.71
N GLN A 307 0.39 -5.65 12.32
CA GLN A 307 -0.24 -6.90 11.87
C GLN A 307 -0.54 -6.79 10.38
N TYR A 308 -0.19 -7.85 9.63
CA TYR A 308 -0.31 -7.90 8.18
C TYR A 308 -1.01 -9.18 7.76
N LYS A 309 -1.66 -9.14 6.59
CA LYS A 309 -2.37 -10.31 6.05
C LYS A 309 -1.99 -10.55 4.61
N LEU A 310 -1.60 -11.77 4.28
CA LEU A 310 -1.31 -12.21 2.92
C LEU A 310 -2.31 -13.30 2.54
N ALA A 311 -2.88 -13.21 1.35
CA ALA A 311 -3.79 -14.22 0.82
C ALA A 311 -3.13 -15.02 -0.32
N TRP A 312 -3.43 -16.30 -0.40
CA TRP A 312 -3.10 -17.14 -1.54
C TRP A 312 -4.37 -17.81 -2.06
N ASP A 313 -4.68 -17.53 -3.32
CA ASP A 313 -5.89 -17.93 -4.04
C ASP A 313 -5.73 -19.27 -4.79
N GLY A 314 -4.61 -19.96 -4.59
CA GLY A 314 -4.32 -21.22 -5.26
C GLY A 314 -3.79 -21.09 -6.68
N LYS A 315 -3.27 -19.91 -7.06
CA LYS A 315 -2.55 -19.75 -8.33
C LYS A 315 -1.04 -19.76 -8.11
N ASP A 316 -0.29 -20.18 -9.12
CA ASP A 316 1.18 -20.08 -9.15
C ASP A 316 1.64 -18.66 -9.58
N ASP A 317 2.95 -18.47 -9.70
CA ASP A 317 3.54 -17.20 -10.15
C ASP A 317 3.17 -16.81 -11.59
N THR A 318 2.69 -17.76 -12.41
CA THR A 318 2.19 -17.50 -13.77
C THR A 318 0.69 -17.19 -13.82
N GLY A 319 0.00 -17.28 -12.67
CA GLY A 319 -1.45 -17.11 -12.57
C GLY A 319 -2.24 -18.38 -12.89
N LYS A 320 -1.58 -19.52 -13.10
CA LYS A 320 -2.25 -20.81 -13.33
C LYS A 320 -2.65 -21.44 -12.00
N ALA A 321 -3.85 -21.99 -11.95
CA ALA A 321 -4.31 -22.71 -10.77
C ALA A 321 -3.47 -23.96 -10.45
N VAL A 322 -3.23 -24.18 -9.18
CA VAL A 322 -2.52 -25.37 -8.67
C VAL A 322 -3.51 -26.47 -8.28
N ALA A 323 -3.03 -27.70 -8.25
CA ALA A 323 -3.85 -28.85 -7.87
C ALA A 323 -4.11 -28.89 -6.35
N ALA A 324 -5.17 -29.58 -5.94
CA ALA A 324 -5.30 -30.01 -4.54
C ALA A 324 -4.09 -30.88 -4.15
N GLY A 325 -3.58 -30.74 -2.92
CA GLY A 325 -2.38 -31.43 -2.50
C GLY A 325 -1.67 -30.79 -1.32
N GLN A 326 -0.46 -31.27 -1.05
CA GLN A 326 0.40 -30.78 0.04
C GLN A 326 1.29 -29.65 -0.46
N TYR A 327 1.25 -28.53 0.26
CA TYR A 327 2.08 -27.36 0.01
C TYR A 327 2.73 -26.92 1.31
N ILE A 328 3.82 -26.15 1.20
CA ILE A 328 4.51 -25.57 2.36
C ILE A 328 4.48 -24.06 2.20
N VAL A 329 3.88 -23.37 3.18
CA VAL A 329 3.94 -21.90 3.27
C VAL A 329 5.13 -21.54 4.16
N HIS A 330 6.06 -20.79 3.59
CA HIS A 330 7.29 -20.39 4.25
C HIS A 330 7.25 -18.93 4.64
N VAL A 331 7.75 -18.61 5.82
CA VAL A 331 7.90 -17.24 6.33
C VAL A 331 9.31 -17.07 6.87
N GLU A 332 10.06 -16.16 6.28
CA GLU A 332 11.45 -15.87 6.64
C GLU A 332 11.62 -14.38 6.92
N THR A 333 12.35 -14.05 7.98
CA THR A 333 12.63 -12.68 8.38
C THR A 333 14.06 -12.51 8.84
N SER A 334 14.63 -11.35 8.54
CA SER A 334 15.94 -10.93 9.03
C SER A 334 15.95 -9.43 9.26
N ARG A 335 16.71 -8.97 10.25
CA ARG A 335 16.86 -7.53 10.54
C ARG A 335 18.29 -7.11 10.30
N GLU A 336 18.50 -5.89 9.79
CA GLU A 336 19.83 -5.33 9.63
C GLU A 336 20.55 -5.31 10.98
N HIS A 337 21.72 -5.95 11.05
CA HIS A 337 22.47 -6.16 12.30
C HIS A 337 21.66 -6.84 13.42
N GLY A 338 20.60 -7.56 13.06
CA GLY A 338 19.75 -8.32 13.96
C GLY A 338 19.87 -9.81 13.72
N GLU A 339 18.84 -10.51 14.15
CA GLU A 339 18.76 -11.96 14.06
C GLU A 339 18.05 -12.40 12.78
N HIS A 340 17.83 -13.71 12.70
CA HIS A 340 17.09 -14.37 11.63
C HIS A 340 16.00 -15.24 12.23
N SER A 341 14.87 -15.39 11.55
CA SER A 341 13.77 -16.25 11.96
C SER A 341 13.12 -16.88 10.73
N TYR A 342 12.87 -18.18 10.79
CA TYR A 342 12.30 -18.95 9.68
C TYR A 342 11.31 -19.98 10.22
N GLN A 343 10.10 -19.95 9.67
CA GLN A 343 8.97 -20.79 10.08
C GLN A 343 8.22 -21.30 8.85
N THR A 344 7.62 -22.48 8.97
CA THR A 344 6.86 -23.12 7.89
C THR A 344 5.53 -23.66 8.40
N PHE A 345 4.52 -23.60 7.54
CA PHE A 345 3.25 -24.28 7.72
C PHE A 345 3.08 -25.35 6.65
N ASP A 346 2.68 -26.55 7.05
CA ASP A 346 2.25 -27.60 6.12
C ASP A 346 0.78 -27.39 5.79
N LEU A 347 0.46 -27.13 4.53
CA LEU A 347 -0.88 -26.82 4.06
C LEU A 347 -1.42 -27.96 3.20
N ASP A 348 -2.39 -28.69 3.75
CA ASP A 348 -3.18 -29.69 3.04
C ASP A 348 -4.38 -29.02 2.33
N VAL A 349 -4.24 -28.80 1.02
CA VAL A 349 -5.26 -28.15 0.19
C VAL A 349 -6.34 -29.15 -0.17
N LYS A 350 -7.44 -29.13 0.59
CA LYS A 350 -8.67 -29.91 0.38
C LYS A 350 -9.89 -29.09 0.79
N ALA A 351 -11.10 -29.45 0.36
CA ALA A 351 -12.34 -28.70 0.67
C ALA A 351 -12.77 -28.78 2.16
N LYS A 352 -11.88 -28.40 3.08
CA LYS A 352 -12.07 -28.41 4.52
C LYS A 352 -11.27 -27.27 5.14
N THR A 353 -11.91 -26.48 5.98
CA THR A 353 -11.25 -25.40 6.72
C THR A 353 -10.19 -25.96 7.66
N SER A 354 -9.05 -25.28 7.74
CA SER A 354 -7.99 -25.57 8.71
C SER A 354 -7.37 -24.28 9.26
N SER A 355 -6.85 -24.35 10.48
CA SER A 355 -6.16 -23.24 11.12
C SER A 355 -4.94 -23.76 11.86
N GLN A 356 -3.81 -23.08 11.69
CA GLN A 356 -2.55 -23.39 12.34
C GLN A 356 -1.96 -22.11 12.93
N ASN A 357 -1.30 -22.22 14.07
CA ASN A 357 -0.62 -21.11 14.73
C ASN A 357 0.82 -21.49 15.01
N LEU A 358 1.74 -20.56 14.81
CA LEU A 358 3.14 -20.70 15.23
C LEU A 358 3.50 -19.57 16.19
N PRO A 359 4.31 -19.86 17.22
CA PRO A 359 4.70 -18.86 18.21
C PRO A 359 5.60 -17.78 17.59
N ALA A 360 5.75 -16.69 18.32
CA ALA A 360 6.74 -15.67 17.98
C ALA A 360 8.17 -16.24 18.05
N GLN A 361 9.04 -15.74 17.18
CA GLN A 361 10.48 -15.96 17.20
C GLN A 361 11.21 -14.62 17.37
N LYS A 362 12.54 -14.60 17.15
CA LYS A 362 13.39 -13.45 17.44
C LYS A 362 13.01 -12.20 16.64
N GLU A 363 12.76 -12.36 15.33
CA GLU A 363 12.52 -11.24 14.40
C GLU A 363 11.11 -11.25 13.78
N ILE A 364 10.25 -12.18 14.20
CA ILE A 364 8.86 -12.26 13.76
C ILE A 364 7.95 -12.59 14.93
N GLY A 365 6.79 -11.94 15.00
CA GLY A 365 5.77 -12.22 15.98
C GLY A 365 5.03 -13.52 15.69
N ALA A 366 3.92 -13.75 16.40
CA ALA A 366 3.09 -14.93 16.17
C ALA A 366 2.55 -14.95 14.73
N LEU A 367 2.44 -16.16 14.19
CA LEU A 367 1.91 -16.41 12.85
C LEU A 367 0.65 -17.25 12.93
N LYS A 368 -0.29 -16.99 12.02
CA LYS A 368 -1.49 -17.79 11.86
C LYS A 368 -1.78 -18.04 10.40
N LEU A 369 -1.96 -19.30 10.02
CA LEU A 369 -2.41 -19.69 8.68
C LEU A 369 -3.83 -20.24 8.77
N ASN A 370 -4.76 -19.65 8.02
CA ASN A 370 -6.12 -20.15 7.87
C ASN A 370 -6.35 -20.57 6.43
N PHE A 371 -6.70 -21.82 6.20
CA PHE A 371 -7.26 -22.25 4.92
C PHE A 371 -8.77 -22.31 5.08
N GLN A 372 -9.52 -21.49 4.35
CA GLN A 372 -10.96 -21.33 4.59
C GLN A 372 -11.70 -20.93 3.31
N LYS A 373 -13.01 -21.19 3.29
CA LYS A 373 -13.90 -20.71 2.25
C LYS A 373 -14.16 -19.20 2.44
N VAL A 374 -14.05 -18.44 1.36
CA VAL A 374 -14.47 -17.05 1.26
C VAL A 374 -15.91 -17.06 0.76
N ASN A 375 -16.80 -16.38 1.47
CA ASN A 375 -18.19 -16.23 1.07
C ASN A 375 -18.37 -15.01 0.19
#